data_AF-T1B9N8-F1
#
_entry.id   AF-T1B9N8-F1
#
_cell.length_a   1.000
_cell.length_b   1.000
_cell.length_c   1.000
_cell.angle_alpha   90.00
_cell.angle_beta   90.00
_cell.angle_gamma   90.00
#
_symmetry.space_group_name_H-M   'P 1'
#
loop_
_entity.id
_entity.type
_entity.pdbx_description
1 polymer ?
#
loop_
_entity_poly.entity_id
_entity_poly.type
_entity_poly.pdbx_seq_one_letter_code
_entity_poly.pdbx_strand_id
1 'polypeptide(L)'
;RIIVQDKLFPRITMNSLPQFHLADLQSSADNRGIRIDRVGVKGLRTPLRIRDADGREQSVAARLEMSVGLPGDLKGTHMSRFVEIID
;
A
#
# COMPACT_ATOMS: atom_id res chain seq x y z
N ARG A 1 9.24 31.44 -50.41
CA ARG A 1 9.96 30.15 -50.39
C ARG A 1 10.64 29.98 -49.04
N ILE A 2 10.01 29.26 -48.12
CA ILE A 2 10.67 28.47 -47.07
C ILE A 2 9.76 27.24 -46.92
N ILE A 3 10.28 26.06 -47.29
CA ILE A 3 9.57 24.79 -47.18
C ILE A 3 9.88 24.27 -45.77
N VAL A 4 8.91 24.34 -44.86
CA VAL A 4 9.00 23.67 -43.56
C VAL A 4 8.58 22.22 -43.79
N GLN A 5 9.56 21.33 -43.81
CA GLN A 5 9.32 19.89 -43.92
C GLN A 5 8.43 19.42 -42.78
N ASP A 6 7.38 18.69 -43.15
CA ASP A 6 6.55 17.85 -42.29
C ASP A 6 7.42 17.03 -41.34
N LYS A 7 7.51 17.46 -40.08
CA LYS A 7 7.72 16.52 -38.98
C LYS A 7 6.34 16.16 -38.45
N LEU A 8 5.80 15.10 -39.03
CA LEU A 8 4.69 14.33 -38.49
C LEU A 8 5.10 13.89 -37.06
N PHE A 9 4.72 14.66 -36.04
CA PHE A 9 4.68 14.13 -34.68
C PHE A 9 3.43 13.25 -34.62
N PRO A 10 3.55 11.93 -34.45
CA PRO A 10 2.39 11.07 -34.36
C PRO A 10 1.58 11.48 -33.12
N ARG A 11 0.32 11.82 -33.34
CA ARG A 11 -0.67 12.03 -32.29
C ARG A 11 -0.89 10.67 -31.62
N ILE A 12 -0.13 10.37 -30.57
CA ILE A 12 -0.25 9.11 -29.83
C ILE A 12 -1.67 9.07 -29.23
N THR A 13 -2.54 8.26 -29.81
CA THR A 13 -3.77 7.81 -29.15
C THR A 13 -3.37 7.03 -27.91
N MET A 14 -3.85 7.44 -26.74
CA MET A 14 -3.41 6.98 -25.42
C MET A 14 -3.80 5.53 -25.07
N ASN A 15 -4.14 4.69 -26.06
CA ASN A 15 -4.70 3.35 -25.86
C ASN A 15 -4.00 2.22 -26.66
N SER A 16 -2.74 2.38 -27.09
CA SER A 16 -2.01 1.31 -27.79
C SER A 16 -0.59 1.11 -27.27
N LEU A 17 -0.41 1.12 -25.95
CA LEU A 17 0.75 0.48 -25.35
C LEU A 17 0.49 -1.03 -25.33
N PRO A 18 1.46 -1.89 -25.73
CA PRO A 18 1.30 -3.33 -25.57
C PRO A 18 0.92 -3.60 -24.12
N GLN A 19 -0.12 -4.41 -23.92
CA GLN A 19 -0.59 -4.78 -22.59
C GLN A 19 0.49 -5.62 -21.91
N PHE A 20 1.43 -4.95 -21.24
CA PHE A 20 2.42 -5.61 -20.42
C PHE A 20 1.67 -6.24 -19.24
N HIS A 21 1.44 -7.55 -19.33
CA HIS A 21 0.92 -8.32 -18.21
C HIS A 21 2.02 -8.39 -17.14
N LEU A 22 1.95 -7.49 -16.17
CA LEU A 22 2.86 -7.51 -15.03
C LEU A 22 2.49 -8.70 -14.15
N ALA A 23 3.43 -9.63 -14.00
CA ALA A 23 3.27 -10.74 -13.07
C ALA A 23 3.17 -10.21 -11.64
N ASP A 24 2.32 -10.83 -10.82
CA ASP A 24 2.23 -10.53 -9.40
C ASP A 24 3.47 -11.07 -8.67
N LEU A 25 4.47 -10.20 -8.54
CA LEU A 25 5.70 -10.53 -7.83
C LEU A 25 5.52 -10.58 -6.32
N GLN A 26 4.51 -9.94 -5.74
CA GLN A 26 4.29 -9.91 -4.29
C GLN A 26 3.76 -11.25 -3.77
N SER A 27 2.88 -11.90 -4.53
CA SER A 27 2.30 -13.20 -4.16
C SER A 27 3.25 -14.39 -4.38
N SER A 28 4.44 -14.16 -4.96
CA SER A 28 5.44 -15.21 -5.15
C SER A 28 6.33 -15.38 -3.91
N ALA A 29 6.83 -16.60 -3.70
CA ALA A 29 7.68 -16.93 -2.55
C ALA A 29 8.97 -16.10 -2.48
N ASP A 30 9.39 -15.78 -1.26
CA ASP A 30 10.67 -15.13 -0.97
C ASP A 30 11.77 -16.17 -0.73
N ASN A 31 12.79 -16.16 -1.57
CA ASN A 31 13.91 -17.12 -1.50
C ASN A 31 15.06 -16.61 -0.63
N ARG A 32 14.97 -15.39 -0.10
CA ARG A 32 16.03 -14.80 0.75
C ARG A 32 16.02 -15.40 2.16
N GLY A 33 14.90 -15.95 2.61
CA GLY A 33 14.76 -16.56 3.94
C GLY A 33 14.88 -15.56 5.10
N ILE A 34 14.74 -14.26 4.83
CA ILE A 34 14.89 -13.20 5.83
C ILE A 34 13.54 -12.96 6.48
N ARG A 35 13.42 -13.35 7.75
CA ARG A 35 12.24 -13.05 8.57
C ARG A 35 12.25 -11.56 8.95
N ILE A 36 11.07 -10.96 9.02
CA ILE A 36 10.90 -9.60 9.57
C ILE A 36 10.13 -9.73 10.88
N ASP A 37 10.72 -9.29 11.99
CA ASP A 37 10.09 -9.40 13.29
C ASP A 37 8.83 -8.54 13.41
N ARG A 38 8.86 -7.34 12.79
CA ARG A 38 7.74 -6.39 12.80
C ARG A 38 7.62 -5.66 11.47
N VAL A 39 6.49 -5.86 10.80
CA VAL A 39 6.09 -5.14 9.58
C VAL A 39 4.63 -4.72 9.70
N GLY A 40 4.29 -3.52 9.24
CA GLY A 40 2.94 -2.97 9.33
C GLY A 40 2.91 -1.44 9.23
N VAL A 41 1.94 -0.81 9.88
CA VAL A 41 1.70 0.64 9.82
C VAL A 41 2.02 1.32 11.15
N LYS A 42 2.56 2.53 11.08
CA LYS A 42 2.91 3.35 12.24
C LYS A 42 2.39 4.77 12.08
N GLY A 43 1.90 5.33 13.19
CA GLY A 43 1.49 6.73 13.23
C GLY A 43 0.12 6.99 12.62
N LEU A 44 -0.72 5.96 12.47
CA LEU A 44 -2.09 6.07 12.01
C LEU A 44 -2.88 6.90 13.02
N ARG A 45 -3.42 8.05 12.58
CA ARG A 45 -4.29 8.90 13.40
C ARG A 45 -5.73 8.50 13.14
N THR A 46 -6.43 8.06 14.17
CA THR A 46 -7.83 7.60 14.06
C THR A 46 -8.62 7.99 15.32
N PRO A 47 -9.90 8.39 15.21
CA PRO A 47 -10.76 8.56 16.37
C PRO A 47 -11.10 7.21 17.00
N LEU A 48 -10.98 7.09 18.32
CA LEU A 48 -11.38 5.90 19.07
C LEU A 48 -12.36 6.27 20.19
N ARG A 49 -13.28 5.35 20.50
CA ARG A 49 -14.07 5.41 21.73
C ARG A 49 -13.43 4.50 22.77
N ILE A 50 -13.13 5.06 23.94
CA ILE A 50 -12.58 4.31 25.07
C ILE A 50 -13.55 4.38 26.24
N ARG A 51 -13.66 3.26 26.96
CA ARG A 51 -14.45 3.15 28.20
C ARG A 51 -13.49 3.17 29.39
N ASP A 52 -13.72 4.08 30.33
CA ASP A 52 -12.93 4.15 31.57
C ASP A 52 -13.39 3.10 32.59
N ALA A 53 -12.69 3.02 33.72
CA ALA A 53 -13.01 2.06 34.79
C ALA A 53 -14.37 2.33 35.47
N ASP A 54 -14.86 3.58 35.41
CA ASP A 54 -16.17 3.98 35.93
C ASP A 54 -17.30 3.71 34.92
N GLY A 55 -16.96 3.17 33.74
CA GLY A 55 -17.90 2.87 32.67
C GLY A 55 -18.27 4.05 31.78
N ARG A 56 -17.64 5.23 31.94
CA ARG A 56 -17.88 6.38 31.05
C ARG A 56 -17.19 6.16 29.71
N GLU A 57 -17.87 6.52 28.63
CA GLU A 57 -17.31 6.50 27.28
C GLU A 57 -16.80 7.89 26.88
N GLN A 58 -15.62 7.94 26.27
CA GLN A 58 -15.03 9.17 25.74
C GLN A 58 -14.43 8.93 24.36
N SER A 59 -14.59 9.91 23.46
CA SER A 59 -13.96 9.90 22.14
C SER A 59 -12.61 10.60 22.20
N VAL A 60 -11.56 9.96 21.69
CA VAL A 60 -10.19 10.47 21.68
C VAL A 60 -9.57 10.38 20.29
N ALA A 61 -8.66 11.29 19.98
CA ALA A 61 -7.80 11.16 18.80
C ALA A 61 -6.57 10.32 19.16
N ALA A 62 -6.51 9.08 18.66
CA ALA A 62 -5.43 8.15 18.98
C ALA A 62 -4.37 8.10 17.87
N ARG A 63 -3.14 7.70 18.23
CA ARG A 63 -2.06 7.39 17.30
C ARG A 63 -1.70 5.91 17.45
N LEU A 64 -1.96 5.11 16.42
CA LEU A 64 -1.79 3.67 16.45
C LEU A 64 -0.51 3.22 15.73
N GLU A 65 0.03 2.11 16.22
CA GLU A 65 1.07 1.32 15.57
C GLU A 65 0.60 -0.13 15.59
N MET A 66 0.55 -0.77 14.41
CA MET A 66 0.08 -2.13 14.24
C MET A 66 1.10 -2.88 13.39
N SER A 67 1.50 -4.06 13.84
CA SER A 67 2.55 -4.85 13.18
C SER A 67 2.34 -6.33 13.39
N VAL A 68 2.79 -7.13 12.42
CA VAL A 68 2.88 -8.58 12.51
C VAL A 68 4.31 -9.03 12.20
N GLY A 69 4.64 -10.27 12.57
CA GLY A 69 5.85 -10.93 12.08
C GLY A 69 5.63 -11.40 10.64
N LEU A 70 6.65 -11.22 9.79
CA LEU A 70 6.68 -11.74 8.42
C LEU A 70 7.60 -12.97 8.37
N PRO A 71 7.04 -14.17 8.10
CA PRO A 71 7.81 -15.34 7.71
C PRO A 71 8.77 -15.04 6.54
N GLY A 72 9.95 -15.67 6.54
CA GLY A 72 11.01 -15.37 5.56
C GLY A 72 10.77 -15.91 4.15
N ASP A 73 9.68 -16.64 3.96
CA ASP A 73 9.15 -17.17 2.69
C ASP A 73 8.08 -16.24 2.07
N LEU A 74 7.65 -15.20 2.79
CA LEU A 74 6.71 -14.19 2.30
C LEU A 74 7.43 -12.88 1.97
N LYS A 75 7.05 -12.24 0.85
CA LYS A 75 7.67 -10.98 0.41
C LYS A 75 7.14 -9.73 1.09
N GLY A 76 5.96 -9.79 1.69
CA GLY A 76 5.33 -8.64 2.31
C GLY A 76 3.98 -8.92 2.95
N THR A 77 3.36 -7.85 3.47
CA THR A 77 2.02 -7.87 4.04
C THR A 77 1.09 -6.93 3.29
N HIS A 78 -0.20 -7.23 3.29
CA HIS A 78 -1.22 -6.31 2.77
C HIS A 78 -1.40 -5.12 3.71
N MET A 79 -0.76 -3.98 3.41
CA MET A 79 -0.78 -2.79 4.27
C MET A 79 -2.18 -2.22 4.50
N SER A 80 -3.06 -2.29 3.49
CA SER A 80 -4.44 -1.79 3.60
C SER A 80 -5.24 -2.53 4.66
N ARG A 81 -4.98 -3.83 4.87
CA ARG A 81 -5.70 -4.64 5.86
C ARG A 81 -5.56 -4.12 7.28
N PHE A 82 -4.45 -3.45 7.62
CA PHE A 82 -4.31 -2.82 8.94
C PHE A 82 -5.28 -1.65 9.13
N VAL A 83 -5.54 -0.89 8.08
CA VAL A 83 -6.48 0.25 8.10
C VAL A 83 -7.92 -0.26 8.03
N GLU A 84 -8.18 -1.26 7.19
CA GLU A 84 -9.51 -1.90 7.05
C GLU A 84 -10.04 -2.51 8.35
N ILE A 85 -9.17 -2.92 9.28
CA ILE A 85 -9.59 -3.45 10.59
C ILE A 85 -10.04 -2.34 11.55
N ILE A 86 -9.63 -1.10 11.31
CA ILE A 86 -9.92 0.06 12.15
C ILE A 86 -11.15 0.84 11.66
N ASP A 87 -11.42 0.82 10.36
CA ASP A 87 -12.61 1.43 9.74
C ASP A 87 -13.90 0.65 10.08
#